data_AF-A0A8T3R1J4-F1
#
_entry.id   AF-A0A8T3R1J4-F1
#
_cell.length_a   1.000
_cell.length_b   1.000
_cell.length_c   1.000
_cell.angle_alpha   90.00
_cell.angle_beta   90.00
_cell.angle_gamma   90.00
#
_symmetry.space_group_name_H-M   'P 1'
#
loop_
_entity.id
_entity.type
_entity.pdbx_description
1 polymer ?
#
loop_
_entity_poly.entity_id
_entity_poly.type
_entity_poly.pdbx_seq_one_letter_code
_entity_poly.pdbx_strand_id
1 'polypeptide(L)' 'MHAFRHPRNAILVGLLFAFLGAVFWALPTFGGWHVDYAGVTLLVLLGVAMGMMAYVLIAGSPRK' A
#
# COMPACT_ATOMS: atom_id res chain seq x y z
N MET A 1 8.77 -18.82 14.48
CA MET A 1 7.79 -17.99 13.76
C MET A 1 7.63 -16.65 14.49
N HIS A 2 8.36 -15.60 14.08
CA HIS A 2 8.40 -14.29 14.78
C HIS A 2 8.43 -13.10 13.79
N ALA A 3 7.53 -13.07 12.80
CA ALA A 3 7.56 -12.06 11.72
C ALA A 3 6.56 -10.89 11.88
N PHE A 4 5.71 -10.88 12.92
CA PHE A 4 4.58 -9.93 13.03
C PHE A 4 4.66 -8.94 14.21
N ARG A 5 5.86 -8.68 14.75
CA ARG A 5 5.96 -7.87 15.99
C ARG A 5 6.07 -6.37 15.79
N HIS A 6 6.25 -5.86 14.57
CA HIS A 6 6.52 -4.43 14.37
C HIS A 6 5.54 -3.75 13.41
N PRO A 7 4.84 -2.67 13.84
CA PRO A 7 4.01 -1.84 12.97
C PRO A 7 4.76 -1.27 11.73
N ARG A 8 6.10 -1.31 11.73
CA ARG A 8 6.93 -1.05 10.54
C ARG A 8 6.59 -1.94 9.33
N ASN A 9 6.18 -3.19 9.54
CA ASN A 9 5.87 -4.10 8.42
C ASN A 9 4.60 -3.67 7.68
N ALA A 10 3.63 -3.06 8.38
CA ALA A 10 2.41 -2.54 7.76
C ALA A 10 2.70 -1.31 6.88
N ILE A 11 3.63 -0.43 7.29
CA ILE A 11 4.08 0.69 6.45
C ILE A 11 4.73 0.16 5.17
N LEU A 12 5.64 -0.81 5.28
CA LEU A 12 6.32 -1.41 4.14
C LEU A 12 5.33 -2.04 3.14
N VAL A 13 4.30 -2.72 3.64
CA VAL A 13 3.25 -3.31 2.80
C VAL A 13 2.40 -2.23 2.12
N GLY A 14 2.02 -1.16 2.83
CA GLY A 14 1.31 -0.02 2.24
C GLY A 14 2.11 0.67 1.14
N LEU A 15 3.41 0.88 1.37
CA LEU A 15 4.33 1.49 0.41
C LEU A 15 4.53 0.60 -0.83
N LEU A 16 4.63 -0.72 -0.64
CA LEU A 16 4.67 -1.68 -1.74
C LEU A 16 3.41 -1.63 -2.59
N PHE A 17 2.23 -1.58 -1.97
CA PHE A 17 0.95 -1.50 -2.69
C PHE A 17 0.78 -0.19 -3.45
N ALA A 18 1.20 0.94 -2.88
CA ALA A 18 1.20 2.23 -3.58
C ALA A 18 2.14 2.21 -4.80
N PHE A 19 3.34 1.63 -4.64
CA PHE A 19 4.29 1.45 -5.74
C PHE A 19 3.73 0.55 -6.85
N LEU A 20 3.14 -0.59 -6.49
CA LEU A 20 2.47 -1.48 -7.44
C LEU A 20 1.32 -0.79 -8.16
N GLY A 21 0.51 0.02 -7.46
CA GLY A 21 -0.53 0.86 -8.07
C GLY A 21 0.01 1.81 -9.14
N ALA A 22 1.11 2.50 -8.83
CA ALA A 22 1.75 3.39 -9.80
C ALA A 22 2.31 2.64 -11.02
N VAL A 23 2.92 1.48 -10.83
CA VAL A 23 3.43 0.64 -11.93
C VAL A 23 2.30 0.08 -12.78
N PHE A 24 1.23 -0.41 -12.16
CA PHE A 24 0.08 -1.01 -12.84
C PHE A 24 -0.72 0.02 -13.64
N TRP A 25 -0.66 1.29 -13.24
CA TRP A 25 -1.16 2.40 -14.04
C TRP A 25 -0.21 2.80 -15.17
N ALA A 26 1.09 2.93 -14.89
CA ALA A 26 2.08 3.42 -15.85
C ALA A 26 2.30 2.46 -17.03
N LEU A 27 2.40 1.15 -16.79
CA LEU A 27 2.66 0.15 -17.84
C LEU A 27 1.67 0.19 -19.02
N PRO A 28 0.34 0.08 -18.80
CA PRO A 28 -0.63 0.16 -19.89
C PRO A 28 -0.73 1.57 -20.49
N THR A 29 -0.51 2.62 -19.68
CA THR A 29 -0.52 4.03 -20.15
C THR A 29 0.58 4.29 -21.17
N PHE A 30 1.81 3.80 -20.93
CA PHE A 30 2.93 3.94 -21.88
C PHE A 30 2.89 2.92 -23.02
N GLY A 31 2.29 1.75 -22.79
CA GLY A 31 2.17 0.71 -23.82
C GLY A 31 1.02 0.91 -24.80
N GLY A 32 0.08 1.83 -24.53
CA GLY A 32 -1.14 2.02 -25.33
C GLY A 32 -2.22 0.96 -25.12
N TRP A 33 -2.19 0.23 -23.99
CA TRP A 33 -3.13 -0.84 -23.66
C TRP A 33 -4.30 -0.28 -22.82
N HIS A 34 -5.39 -1.05 -22.73
CA HIS A 34 -6.53 -0.67 -21.89
C HIS A 34 -6.11 -0.58 -20.43
N VAL A 35 -6.29 0.58 -19.81
CA VAL A 35 -6.00 0.81 -18.40
C VAL A 35 -7.21 0.38 -17.58
N ASP A 36 -7.05 -0.65 -16.74
CA ASP A 36 -8.07 -1.00 -15.75
C ASP A 36 -8.04 0.00 -14.59
N TYR A 37 -8.81 1.08 -14.75
CA TYR A 37 -8.92 2.13 -13.75
C TYR A 37 -9.53 1.63 -12.44
N ALA A 38 -10.41 0.64 -12.46
CA ALA A 38 -11.03 0.08 -11.26
C ALA A 38 -10.00 -0.70 -10.44
N GLY A 39 -9.19 -1.54 -11.09
CA GLY A 39 -8.09 -2.26 -10.46
C GLY A 39 -7.03 -1.31 -9.90
N VAL A 40 -6.59 -0.32 -10.68
CA VAL A 40 -5.61 0.69 -10.24
C VAL A 40 -6.11 1.48 -9.03
N THR A 41 -7.35 1.98 -9.06
CA THR A 41 -7.91 2.78 -7.96
C THR A 41 -8.06 1.96 -6.68
N LEU A 42 -8.54 0.72 -6.76
CA LEU A 42 -8.62 -0.17 -5.60
C LEU A 42 -7.24 -0.49 -5.03
N LEU A 43 -6.24 -0.72 -5.88
CA LEU A 43 -4.87 -1.04 -5.46
C LEU A 43 -4.22 0.13 -4.71
N VAL A 44 -4.40 1.36 -5.23
CA VAL A 44 -3.91 2.58 -4.58
C VAL A 44 -4.65 2.82 -3.25
N LEU A 45 -5.98 2.72 -3.24
CA LEU A 45 -6.79 2.91 -2.02
C LEU A 45 -6.43 1.91 -0.93
N LEU A 46 -6.19 0.65 -1.30
CA LEU A 46 -5.74 -0.39 -0.38
C LEU A 46 -4.36 -0.06 0.22
N GLY A 47 -3.42 0.42 -0.60
CA GLY A 47 -2.11 0.88 -0.14
C GLY A 47 -2.22 2.02 0.88
N VAL A 48 -3.06 3.01 0.59
CA VAL A 48 -3.33 4.14 1.51
C VAL A 48 -3.95 3.65 2.81
N ALA A 49 -4.96 2.78 2.75
CA ALA A 49 -5.63 2.23 3.92
C ALA A 49 -4.67 1.47 4.84
N MET A 50 -3.77 0.67 4.26
CA MET A 50 -2.74 -0.04 5.03
C MET A 50 -1.72 0.91 5.67
N GLY A 51 -1.33 1.98 4.96
CA GLY A 51 -0.49 3.03 5.53
C GLY A 51 -1.16 3.76 6.71
N MET A 52 -2.46 4.05 6.59
CA MET A 52 -3.25 4.66 7.66
C MET A 52 -3.37 3.73 8.86
N MET A 53 -3.65 2.44 8.66
CA MET A 53 -3.66 1.43 9.72
C MET A 53 -2.30 1.36 10.43
N ALA A 54 -1.21 1.41 9.68
CA ALA A 54 0.13 1.41 10.26
C ALA A 54 0.40 2.66 11.12
N TYR A 55 -0.04 3.83 10.68
CA TYR A 55 0.03 5.06 11.48
C TYR A 55 -0.78 4.95 12.77
N VAL A 56 -2.03 4.44 12.69
CA VAL A 56 -2.89 4.24 13.87
C VAL A 56 -2.22 3.29 14.87
N LEU A 57 -1.63 2.18 14.40
CA LEU A 57 -0.91 1.23 15.26
C LEU A 57 0.31 1.85 15.95
N ILE A 58 1.00 2.79 15.30
CA ILE A 58 2.13 3.53 15.90
C ILE A 58 1.62 4.56 16.91
N ALA A 59 0.62 5.36 16.55
CA ALA A 59 0.08 6.43 17.38
C ALA A 59 -0.61 5.90 18.65
N GLY A 60 -1.26 4.74 18.56
CA GLY A 60 -1.89 4.06 19.70
C GLY A 60 -0.96 3.15 20.50
N SER A 61 0.31 2.98 20.09
CA SER A 61 1.25 2.10 20.80
C SER A 61 1.67 2.74 22.13
N PRO A 62 1.40 2.10 23.30
CA PRO A 62 1.84 2.62 24.58
C PRO A 62 3.36 2.69 24.61
N ARG A 63 3.90 3.92 24.66
CA ARG A 63 5.33 4.16 24.81
C ARG A 63 5.75 3.67 26.20
N LYS A 64 6.38 2.50 26.28
CA LYS A 64 7.27 2.15 27.39
C LYS A 64 8.65 2.70 27.13
#